data_AF-A0A3M2C0Q0-F1
#
_entry.id   AF-A0A3M2C0Q0-F1
#
_cell.length_a   1.000
_cell.length_b   1.000
_cell.length_c   1.000
_cell.angle_alpha   90.00
_cell.angle_beta   90.00
_cell.angle_gamma   90.00
#
_symmetry.space_group_name_H-M   'P 1'
#
loop_
_entity.id
_entity.type
_entity.pdbx_description
1 polymer ?
#
loop_
_entity_poly.entity_id
_entity_poly.type
_entity_poly.pdbx_seq_one_letter_code
_entity_poly.pdbx_strand_id
1 'polypeptide(L)'
;GKPVAVFETHPLAPRVLIANSLLVPKWATWEHFHELERRGLMMYGQMTAGSWIYIGTQGILQGTYETFGAIARQHFGGSLRGRWVLTGGMGGMGGAQPLAATMNEGCALVVEVDPERIRRRLETRYCDRMTDDLDEALDLVRGAASRGEALSVGLVGNCAEVLPEIERRGVVPDVLTDQTSAHDPLNGYVPAGLSLAEAAALRADDPEAYVRRSMASMRTHCEAMVALMRRGAVTTDYGNNLRTQAYDAGFEDAFAFPGFVPAYVRPLFCEGKGPFRWVALSGDPADIHRTDELVLEMFPEDEHLCRWIRMARERVAFQGLPARICWLGQGERARFGRAMNDLVASGEISAPIVIGRDHLDTGSVASPFRETESMLDGSDAVADWPILNALLNTASGASWVSFHHGGGVGIGNSLHAGQVLVADGTPEMGERIERVLTNDPGLGVVRHADAGYEGAWATARREGLRIPMAPPEDRG
;
A
#
# COMPACT_ATOMS: atom_id res chain seq x y z
N GLY A 1 5.87 -17.45 10.26
CA GLY A 1 7.10 -17.68 9.47
C GLY A 1 8.01 -18.69 10.12
N LYS A 2 7.58 -19.95 10.21
CA LYS A 2 8.38 -21.08 10.72
C LYS A 2 8.35 -22.20 9.67
N PRO A 3 9.49 -22.79 9.27
CA PRO A 3 9.49 -23.92 8.35
C PRO A 3 9.03 -25.18 9.09
N VAL A 4 7.80 -25.63 8.84
CA VAL A 4 7.17 -26.73 9.60
C VAL A 4 7.27 -28.09 8.92
N ALA A 5 7.36 -28.15 7.59
CA ALA A 5 7.41 -29.39 6.83
C ALA A 5 7.89 -29.16 5.39
N VAL A 6 8.29 -30.26 4.74
CA VAL A 6 8.54 -30.34 3.29
C VAL A 6 7.79 -31.57 2.78
N PHE A 7 7.01 -31.40 1.72
CA PHE A 7 6.24 -32.48 1.07
C PHE A 7 6.54 -32.50 -0.43
N GLU A 8 6.52 -33.69 -1.02
CA GLU A 8 6.64 -33.86 -2.47
C GLU A 8 5.39 -33.34 -3.19
N THR A 9 5.60 -32.61 -4.29
CA THR A 9 4.54 -32.09 -5.17
C THR A 9 4.90 -32.35 -6.64
N HIS A 10 5.15 -31.32 -7.45
CA HIS A 10 5.60 -31.45 -8.84
C HIS A 10 6.33 -30.17 -9.29
N PRO A 11 7.12 -30.20 -10.38
CA PRO A 11 7.91 -29.04 -10.83
C PRO A 11 7.10 -27.75 -11.06
N LEU A 12 5.87 -27.85 -11.55
CA LEU A 12 5.01 -26.69 -11.79
C LEU A 12 4.37 -26.08 -10.52
N ALA A 13 4.41 -26.77 -9.37
CA ALA A 13 3.82 -26.26 -8.14
C ALA A 13 4.71 -25.16 -7.51
N PRO A 14 4.14 -24.31 -6.65
CA PRO A 14 4.95 -23.43 -5.81
C PRO A 14 6.00 -24.21 -5.01
N ARG A 15 7.18 -23.61 -4.87
CA ARG A 15 8.28 -24.12 -4.04
C ARG A 15 8.04 -23.87 -2.56
N VAL A 16 7.34 -22.77 -2.23
CA VAL A 16 7.00 -22.40 -0.86
C VAL A 16 5.52 -22.03 -0.78
N LEU A 17 4.83 -22.57 0.22
CA LEU A 17 3.47 -22.18 0.59
C LEU A 17 3.52 -21.57 1.99
N ILE A 18 2.94 -20.37 2.13
CA ILE A 18 3.05 -19.57 3.35
C ILE A 18 1.66 -19.28 3.92
N ALA A 19 1.47 -19.56 5.21
CA ALA A 19 0.31 -19.14 5.97
C ALA A 19 0.79 -18.40 7.23
N ASN A 20 0.47 -17.11 7.36
CA ASN A 20 0.93 -16.29 8.49
C ASN A 20 -0.24 -15.61 9.19
N SER A 21 -0.16 -15.56 10.52
CA SER A 21 -1.07 -14.79 11.39
C SER A 21 -2.56 -15.20 11.36
N LEU A 22 -2.89 -16.32 10.69
CA LEU A 22 -4.26 -16.84 10.64
C LEU A 22 -4.71 -17.30 12.03
N LEU A 23 -5.87 -16.81 12.43
CA LEU A 23 -6.55 -17.18 13.66
C LEU A 23 -7.99 -17.53 13.29
N VAL A 24 -8.57 -18.50 13.99
CA VAL A 24 -10.01 -18.78 13.87
C VAL A 24 -10.78 -17.49 14.23
N PRO A 25 -11.82 -17.08 13.48
CA PRO A 25 -12.37 -15.72 13.57
C PRO A 25 -12.71 -15.23 14.97
N LYS A 26 -13.27 -16.08 15.83
CA LYS A 26 -13.60 -15.73 17.23
C LYS A 26 -12.38 -15.36 18.08
N TRP A 27 -11.19 -15.81 17.69
CA TRP A 27 -9.91 -15.56 18.37
C TRP A 27 -9.03 -14.54 17.62
N ALA A 28 -9.51 -13.99 16.51
CA ALA A 28 -8.80 -13.01 15.69
C ALA A 28 -8.77 -11.63 16.37
N THR A 29 -8.04 -11.53 17.48
CA THR A 29 -7.87 -10.31 18.28
C THR A 29 -6.39 -10.09 18.59
N TRP A 30 -5.99 -8.84 18.83
CA TRP A 30 -4.61 -8.53 19.20
C TRP A 30 -4.23 -9.15 20.55
N GLU A 31 -5.15 -9.22 21.50
CA GLU A 31 -4.95 -9.81 22.82
C GLU A 31 -4.52 -11.28 22.70
N HIS A 32 -5.26 -12.07 21.92
CA HIS A 32 -4.92 -13.48 21.71
C HIS A 32 -3.69 -13.65 20.82
N PHE A 33 -3.51 -12.79 19.81
CA PHE A 33 -2.30 -12.76 19.00
C PHE A 33 -1.04 -12.62 19.88
N HIS A 34 -1.03 -11.63 20.79
CA HIS A 34 0.11 -11.39 21.68
C HIS A 34 0.28 -12.48 22.74
N GLU A 35 -0.80 -13.12 23.20
CA GLU A 35 -0.71 -14.32 24.04
C GLU A 35 0.10 -15.44 23.36
N LEU A 36 -0.21 -15.72 22.09
CA LEU A 36 0.48 -16.74 21.30
C LEU A 36 1.91 -16.32 20.94
N GLU A 37 2.13 -15.02 20.65
CA GLU A 37 3.45 -14.46 20.37
C GLU A 37 4.40 -14.63 21.55
N ARG A 38 3.96 -14.29 22.78
CA ARG A 38 4.75 -14.49 24.01
C ARG A 38 5.12 -15.96 24.25
N ARG A 39 4.34 -16.90 23.72
CA ARG A 39 4.59 -18.34 23.78
C ARG A 39 5.48 -18.84 22.62
N GLY A 40 5.94 -17.94 21.73
CA GLY A 40 6.71 -18.29 20.54
C GLY A 40 5.91 -19.01 19.46
N LEU A 41 4.58 -18.86 19.46
CA LEU A 41 3.65 -19.56 18.57
C LEU A 41 3.07 -18.68 17.46
N MET A 42 3.37 -17.38 17.46
CA MET A 42 2.80 -16.43 16.51
C MET A 42 3.84 -15.48 15.95
N MET A 43 3.59 -14.99 14.72
CA MET A 43 4.37 -13.99 14.03
C MET A 43 3.42 -13.15 13.19
N TYR A 44 3.60 -11.82 13.18
CA TYR A 44 2.82 -10.93 12.34
C TYR A 44 3.43 -10.88 10.94
N GLY A 45 2.70 -11.41 9.95
CA GLY A 45 3.18 -11.47 8.58
C GLY A 45 3.10 -10.13 7.83
N GLN A 46 2.32 -9.18 8.36
CA GLN A 46 1.85 -8.01 7.60
C GLN A 46 1.38 -8.48 6.20
N MET A 47 1.63 -7.74 5.14
CA MET A 47 1.43 -8.15 3.75
C MET A 47 2.73 -8.75 3.24
N THR A 48 3.72 -7.92 2.88
CA THR A 48 4.92 -8.37 2.17
C THR A 48 6.09 -8.80 3.07
N ALA A 49 5.98 -8.58 4.38
CA ALA A 49 7.05 -8.90 5.32
C ALA A 49 7.22 -10.43 5.47
N GLY A 50 6.14 -11.12 5.82
CA GLY A 50 6.13 -12.58 5.99
C GLY A 50 6.12 -13.39 4.69
N SER A 51 5.96 -12.73 3.54
CA SER A 51 5.91 -13.33 2.19
C SER A 51 7.07 -12.93 1.28
N TRP A 52 8.07 -12.22 1.84
CA TRP A 52 9.38 -11.98 1.23
C TRP A 52 9.35 -11.24 -0.11
N ILE A 53 8.52 -10.20 -0.22
CA ILE A 53 8.42 -9.37 -1.44
C ILE A 53 8.38 -7.86 -1.12
N TYR A 54 8.97 -7.49 0.02
CA TYR A 54 9.14 -6.09 0.43
C TYR A 54 10.34 -5.47 -0.29
N ILE A 55 10.14 -4.33 -0.95
CA ILE A 55 11.16 -3.63 -1.76
C ILE A 55 11.50 -2.24 -1.20
N GLY A 56 11.45 -2.11 0.13
CA GLY A 56 11.60 -0.82 0.79
C GLY A 56 10.39 0.09 0.61
N THR A 57 10.61 1.39 0.79
CA THR A 57 9.57 2.42 0.72
C THR A 57 8.96 2.54 -0.68
N GLN A 58 9.70 2.13 -1.71
CA GLN A 58 9.23 2.13 -3.09
C GLN A 58 7.96 1.28 -3.29
N GLY A 59 7.77 0.21 -2.50
CA GLY A 59 6.66 -0.73 -2.70
C GLY A 59 5.26 -0.10 -2.65
N ILE A 60 5.08 0.97 -1.88
CA ILE A 60 3.81 1.72 -1.79
C ILE A 60 3.84 3.05 -2.55
N LEU A 61 5.02 3.51 -2.97
CA LEU A 61 5.23 4.85 -3.51
C LEU A 61 4.30 5.16 -4.69
N GLN A 62 4.17 4.23 -5.64
CA GLN A 62 3.26 4.46 -6.77
C GLN A 62 1.81 4.51 -6.32
N GLY A 63 1.37 3.66 -5.39
CA GLY A 63 -0.01 3.73 -4.87
C GLY A 63 -0.32 5.08 -4.23
N THR A 64 0.64 5.64 -3.49
CA THR A 64 0.51 7.00 -2.91
C THR A 64 0.57 8.09 -3.96
N TYR A 65 1.44 7.94 -4.96
CA TYR A 65 1.49 8.84 -6.12
C TYR A 65 0.16 8.84 -6.90
N GLU A 66 -0.43 7.66 -7.15
CA GLU A 66 -1.72 7.53 -7.83
C GLU A 66 -2.87 8.11 -7.02
N THR A 67 -2.85 7.90 -5.70
CA THR A 67 -3.88 8.48 -4.81
C THR A 67 -3.82 10.01 -4.84
N PHE A 68 -2.64 10.59 -4.68
CA PHE A 68 -2.49 12.05 -4.76
C PHE A 68 -2.76 12.59 -6.17
N GLY A 69 -2.41 11.86 -7.22
CA GLY A 69 -2.74 12.21 -8.60
C GLY A 69 -4.25 12.18 -8.86
N ALA A 70 -4.97 11.20 -8.31
CA ALA A 70 -6.43 11.12 -8.40
C ALA A 70 -7.09 12.27 -7.64
N ILE A 71 -6.62 12.58 -6.42
CA ILE A 71 -7.05 13.76 -5.66
C ILE A 71 -6.82 15.04 -6.49
N ALA A 72 -5.64 15.18 -7.09
CA ALA A 72 -5.30 16.32 -7.93
C ALA A 72 -6.26 16.48 -9.12
N ARG A 73 -6.56 15.39 -9.83
CA ARG A 73 -7.52 15.38 -10.95
C ARG A 73 -8.93 15.75 -10.52
N GLN A 74 -9.39 15.19 -9.41
CA GLN A 74 -10.77 15.37 -8.94
C GLN A 74 -11.01 16.75 -8.31
N HIS A 75 -10.02 17.32 -7.62
CA HIS A 75 -10.22 18.52 -6.79
C HIS A 75 -9.40 19.74 -7.22
N PHE A 76 -8.29 19.56 -7.95
CA PHE A 76 -7.31 20.62 -8.19
C PHE A 76 -6.87 20.78 -9.65
N GLY A 77 -7.63 20.25 -10.61
CA GLY A 77 -7.37 20.44 -12.04
C GLY A 77 -6.18 19.62 -12.58
N GLY A 78 -5.81 18.53 -11.90
CA GLY A 78 -4.84 17.55 -12.40
C GLY A 78 -3.41 17.66 -11.84
N SER A 79 -3.11 18.65 -11.00
CA SER A 79 -1.80 18.80 -10.35
C SER A 79 -1.97 19.31 -8.91
N LEU A 80 -1.03 18.96 -8.02
CA LEU A 80 -0.94 19.55 -6.67
C LEU A 80 -0.06 20.81 -6.65
N ARG A 81 0.36 21.33 -7.81
CA ARG A 81 1.08 22.60 -7.88
C ARG A 81 0.29 23.71 -7.19
N GLY A 82 0.94 24.40 -6.25
CA GLY A 82 0.29 25.45 -5.46
C GLY A 82 -0.48 24.94 -4.25
N ARG A 83 -0.44 23.62 -3.97
CA ARG A 83 -1.18 22.94 -2.91
C ARG A 83 -0.23 22.30 -1.92
N TRP A 84 -0.71 22.03 -0.72
CA TRP A 84 0.04 21.26 0.27
C TRP A 84 -0.79 20.18 0.95
N VAL A 85 -0.11 19.06 1.21
CA VAL A 85 -0.62 17.88 1.90
C VAL A 85 -0.17 17.94 3.36
N LEU A 86 -1.09 17.75 4.31
CA LEU A 86 -0.78 17.48 5.71
C LEU A 86 -0.99 15.99 5.99
N THR A 87 0.01 15.34 6.60
CA THR A 87 -0.13 13.95 7.01
C THR A 87 0.77 13.56 8.19
N GLY A 88 0.60 12.34 8.70
CA GLY A 88 1.34 11.75 9.79
C GLY A 88 2.01 10.42 9.42
N GLY A 89 3.12 10.12 10.10
CA GLY A 89 3.85 8.86 10.02
C GLY A 89 4.88 8.79 8.88
N MET A 90 6.15 8.58 9.22
CA MET A 90 7.26 8.45 8.30
C MET A 90 8.00 7.11 8.45
N GLY A 91 7.23 6.05 8.70
CA GLY A 91 7.71 4.67 8.78
C GLY A 91 8.12 4.07 7.42
N GLY A 92 8.28 2.74 7.36
CA GLY A 92 8.65 2.02 6.13
C GLY A 92 7.78 2.35 4.92
N MET A 93 6.47 2.43 5.14
CA MET A 93 5.46 2.81 4.13
C MET A 93 5.15 4.30 4.17
N GLY A 94 4.89 4.86 5.37
CA GLY A 94 4.70 6.30 5.67
C GLY A 94 5.70 7.23 5.00
N GLY A 95 6.96 6.80 4.90
CA GLY A 95 8.02 7.55 4.27
C GLY A 95 7.86 7.78 2.77
N ALA A 96 6.89 7.15 2.10
CA ALA A 96 6.62 7.37 0.68
C ALA A 96 5.78 8.63 0.42
N GLN A 97 5.02 9.09 1.43
CA GLN A 97 4.08 10.21 1.31
C GLN A 97 4.75 11.53 0.84
N PRO A 98 5.91 11.95 1.40
CA PRO A 98 6.51 13.21 0.99
C PRO A 98 6.99 13.19 -0.48
N LEU A 99 7.61 12.10 -0.93
CA LEU A 99 8.02 11.94 -2.32
C LEU A 99 6.82 11.83 -3.28
N ALA A 100 5.76 11.11 -2.91
CA ALA A 100 4.55 10.99 -3.72
C ALA A 100 3.86 12.35 -3.94
N ALA A 101 3.81 13.19 -2.90
CA ALA A 101 3.25 14.54 -3.01
C ALA A 101 4.09 15.44 -3.93
N THR A 102 5.42 15.41 -3.78
CA THR A 102 6.32 16.23 -4.60
C THR A 102 6.40 15.76 -6.06
N MET A 103 6.22 14.46 -6.33
CA MET A 103 6.07 13.92 -7.70
C MET A 103 4.77 14.37 -8.38
N ASN A 104 3.75 14.74 -7.60
CA ASN A 104 2.54 15.40 -8.05
C ASN A 104 2.65 16.94 -8.02
N GLU A 105 3.86 17.48 -7.92
CA GLU A 105 4.19 18.92 -7.92
C GLU A 105 3.69 19.69 -6.68
N GLY A 106 3.22 18.98 -5.65
CA GLY A 106 2.72 19.58 -4.41
C GLY A 106 3.79 19.73 -3.33
N CYS A 107 3.41 20.43 -2.26
CA CYS A 107 4.16 20.42 -1.01
C CYS A 107 3.60 19.39 -0.02
N ALA A 108 4.40 18.94 0.93
CA ALA A 108 3.98 18.03 2.00
C ALA A 108 4.56 18.44 3.35
N LEU A 109 3.70 18.48 4.38
CA LEU A 109 4.08 18.51 5.78
C LEU A 109 3.76 17.14 6.40
N VAL A 110 4.79 16.42 6.84
CA VAL A 110 4.65 15.08 7.41
C VAL A 110 5.09 15.08 8.87
N VAL A 111 4.15 14.87 9.78
CA VAL A 111 4.40 14.83 11.22
C VAL A 111 4.91 13.43 11.61
N GLU A 112 6.06 13.35 12.26
CA GLU A 112 6.65 12.10 12.74
C GLU A 112 7.29 12.32 14.11
N VAL A 113 6.96 11.45 15.07
CA VAL A 113 7.38 11.58 16.46
C VAL A 113 8.83 11.12 16.67
N ASP A 114 9.31 10.22 15.82
CA ASP A 114 10.69 9.73 15.85
C ASP A 114 11.58 10.49 14.86
N PRO A 115 12.45 11.41 15.32
CA PRO A 115 13.31 12.19 14.43
C PRO A 115 14.22 11.31 13.56
N GLU A 116 14.58 10.11 14.02
CA GLU A 116 15.43 9.20 13.26
C GLU A 116 14.73 8.65 12.02
N ARG A 117 13.40 8.49 12.09
CA ARG A 117 12.61 8.09 10.92
C ARG A 117 12.63 9.15 9.84
N ILE A 118 12.61 10.44 10.21
CA ILE A 118 12.72 11.56 9.28
C ILE A 118 14.12 11.60 8.66
N ARG A 119 15.18 11.52 9.48
CA ARG A 119 16.58 11.49 8.98
C ARG A 119 16.80 10.41 7.93
N ARG A 120 16.29 9.20 8.18
CA ARG A 120 16.36 8.10 7.21
C ARG A 120 15.67 8.41 5.87
N ARG A 121 14.65 9.28 5.84
CA ARG A 121 13.96 9.68 4.59
C ARG A 121 14.71 10.80 3.89
N LEU A 122 15.43 11.66 4.61
CA LEU A 122 16.38 12.58 4.01
C LEU A 122 17.51 11.79 3.32
N GLU A 123 18.10 10.81 4.00
CA GLU A 123 19.18 9.97 3.47
C GLU A 123 18.77 9.18 2.23
N THR A 124 17.53 8.66 2.21
CA THR A 124 17.00 7.91 1.07
C THR A 124 16.34 8.79 0.01
N ARG A 125 16.39 10.12 0.15
CA ARG A 125 15.82 11.12 -0.77
C ARG A 125 14.30 11.03 -0.95
N TYR A 126 13.60 10.60 0.10
CA TYR A 126 12.14 10.54 0.18
C TYR A 126 11.52 11.78 0.87
N CYS A 127 12.33 12.61 1.53
CA CYS A 127 11.95 13.88 2.15
C CYS A 127 13.05 14.93 1.88
N ASP A 128 12.71 16.21 1.77
CA ASP A 128 13.67 17.28 1.44
C ASP A 128 14.23 17.98 2.67
N ARG A 129 13.40 18.23 3.69
CA ARG A 129 13.78 18.98 4.90
C ARG A 129 13.20 18.38 6.17
N MET A 130 13.80 18.75 7.29
CA MET A 130 13.35 18.39 8.63
C MET A 130 13.44 19.60 9.54
N THR A 131 12.45 19.77 10.41
CA THR A 131 12.44 20.75 11.50
C THR A 131 11.67 20.18 12.70
N ASP A 132 11.87 20.73 13.88
CA ASP A 132 11.09 20.49 15.10
C ASP A 132 10.21 21.69 15.49
N ASP A 133 10.17 22.73 14.64
CA ASP A 133 9.37 23.93 14.83
C ASP A 133 8.18 23.95 13.86
N LEU A 134 6.95 23.99 14.42
CA LEU A 134 5.72 24.06 13.63
C LEU A 134 5.58 25.36 12.84
N ASP A 135 6.05 26.50 13.38
CA ASP A 135 6.00 27.79 12.68
C ASP A 135 6.91 27.75 11.45
N GLU A 136 8.15 27.29 11.61
CA GLU A 136 9.08 27.10 10.49
C GLU A 136 8.50 26.14 9.45
N ALA A 137 7.95 25.01 9.90
CA ALA A 137 7.39 24.00 9.00
C ALA A 137 6.24 24.56 8.14
N LEU A 138 5.33 25.32 8.76
CA LEU A 138 4.20 25.95 8.07
C LEU A 138 4.68 27.04 7.09
N ASP A 139 5.66 27.85 7.48
CA ASP A 139 6.24 28.90 6.62
C ASP A 139 6.93 28.30 5.39
N LEU A 140 7.70 27.23 5.57
CA LEU A 140 8.37 26.52 4.47
C LEU A 140 7.36 25.95 3.48
N VAL A 141 6.39 25.16 3.97
CA VAL A 141 5.44 24.43 3.12
C VAL A 141 4.46 25.37 2.42
N ARG A 142 3.89 26.35 3.14
CA ARG A 142 2.95 27.32 2.55
C ARG A 142 3.68 28.32 1.65
N GLY A 143 4.90 28.71 2.01
CA GLY A 143 5.76 29.55 1.19
C GLY A 143 6.09 28.90 -0.14
N ALA A 144 6.54 27.63 -0.13
CA ALA A 144 6.82 26.87 -1.35
C ALA A 144 5.55 26.66 -2.20
N ALA A 145 4.43 26.29 -1.57
CA ALA A 145 3.15 26.18 -2.26
C ALA A 145 2.75 27.50 -2.94
N SER A 146 2.87 28.66 -2.27
CA SER A 146 2.54 29.95 -2.87
C SER A 146 3.40 30.32 -4.10
N ARG A 147 4.62 29.78 -4.19
CA ARG A 147 5.52 29.94 -5.35
C ARG A 147 5.33 28.87 -6.42
N GLY A 148 4.45 27.89 -6.18
CA GLY A 148 4.25 26.76 -7.08
C GLY A 148 5.44 25.79 -7.13
N GLU A 149 6.25 25.75 -6.08
CA GLU A 149 7.39 24.84 -5.91
C GLU A 149 6.93 23.56 -5.20
N ALA A 150 7.55 22.42 -5.52
CA ALA A 150 7.34 21.18 -4.78
C ALA A 150 8.36 21.08 -3.64
N LEU A 151 7.89 20.88 -2.41
CA LEU A 151 8.74 20.75 -1.22
C LEU A 151 8.11 19.82 -0.19
N SER A 152 8.90 18.90 0.35
CA SER A 152 8.50 18.06 1.48
C SER A 152 9.27 18.40 2.76
N VAL A 153 8.54 18.54 3.86
CA VAL A 153 9.08 18.86 5.19
C VAL A 153 8.59 17.81 6.19
N GLY A 154 9.52 17.13 6.84
CA GLY A 154 9.26 16.32 8.02
C GLY A 154 9.27 17.18 9.29
N LEU A 155 8.18 17.18 10.04
CA LEU A 155 8.08 17.87 11.33
C LEU A 155 8.21 16.86 12.46
N VAL A 156 9.19 17.05 13.34
CA VAL A 156 9.31 16.27 14.58
C VAL A 156 8.17 16.65 15.51
N GLY A 157 7.25 15.73 15.76
CA GLY A 157 6.10 16.00 16.63
C GLY A 157 5.11 14.85 16.70
N ASN A 158 4.16 14.95 17.64
CA ASN A 158 3.08 13.99 17.75
C ASN A 158 1.85 14.45 16.96
N CYS A 159 1.29 13.58 16.10
CA CYS A 159 0.09 13.91 15.32
C CYS A 159 -1.11 14.31 16.21
N ALA A 160 -1.25 13.68 17.38
CA ALA A 160 -2.31 14.00 18.34
C ALA A 160 -2.10 15.34 19.08
N GLU A 161 -1.01 16.06 18.81
CA GLU A 161 -0.71 17.39 19.36
C GLU A 161 -0.67 18.43 18.24
N VAL A 162 0.03 18.10 17.14
CA VAL A 162 0.26 19.00 16.01
C VAL A 162 -1.02 19.27 15.21
N LEU A 163 -1.81 18.24 14.87
CA LEU A 163 -3.02 18.44 14.07
C LEU A 163 -4.08 19.25 14.82
N PRO A 164 -4.34 19.00 16.13
CA PRO A 164 -5.17 19.89 16.93
C PRO A 164 -4.64 21.33 17.01
N GLU A 165 -3.32 21.54 17.05
CA GLU A 165 -2.75 22.89 17.04
C GLU A 165 -2.94 23.60 15.70
N ILE A 166 -2.73 22.91 14.58
CA ILE A 166 -3.01 23.43 13.23
C ILE A 166 -4.50 23.80 13.09
N GLU A 167 -5.40 22.96 13.61
CA GLU A 167 -6.84 23.22 13.64
C GLU A 167 -7.18 24.48 14.46
N ARG A 168 -6.63 24.61 15.68
CA ARG A 168 -6.81 25.78 16.55
C ARG A 168 -6.37 27.08 15.88
N ARG A 169 -5.28 27.04 15.12
CA ARG A 169 -4.74 28.18 14.36
C ARG A 169 -5.56 28.52 13.11
N GLY A 170 -6.55 27.70 12.75
CA GLY A 170 -7.36 27.88 11.55
C GLY A 170 -6.59 27.67 10.26
N VAL A 171 -5.48 26.92 10.29
CA VAL A 171 -4.67 26.62 9.11
C VAL A 171 -5.22 25.36 8.46
N VAL A 172 -5.79 25.50 7.26
CA VAL A 172 -6.44 24.39 6.55
C VAL A 172 -5.51 23.88 5.44
N PRO A 173 -5.12 22.59 5.45
CA PRO A 173 -4.40 21.99 4.32
C PRO A 173 -5.32 21.78 3.12
N ASP A 174 -4.75 21.73 1.92
CA ASP A 174 -5.53 21.38 0.72
C ASP A 174 -5.92 19.88 0.75
N VAL A 175 -4.98 19.02 1.15
CA VAL A 175 -5.17 17.56 1.27
C VAL A 175 -4.77 17.10 2.67
N LEU A 176 -5.56 16.22 3.26
CA LEU A 176 -5.33 15.69 4.61
C LEU A 176 -5.47 14.17 4.65
N THR A 177 -4.48 13.50 5.24
CA THR A 177 -4.51 12.04 5.42
C THR A 177 -3.59 11.60 6.56
N ASP A 178 -3.51 10.29 6.87
CA ASP A 178 -2.61 9.76 7.90
C ASP A 178 -2.07 8.37 7.54
N GLN A 179 -0.81 8.12 7.87
CA GLN A 179 -0.17 6.82 7.75
C GLN A 179 0.70 6.46 8.97
N THR A 180 0.35 6.97 10.17
CA THR A 180 0.84 6.39 11.42
C THR A 180 0.48 4.90 11.51
N SER A 181 1.13 4.13 12.39
CA SER A 181 0.80 2.71 12.58
C SER A 181 -0.40 2.53 13.53
N ALA A 182 -1.53 3.18 13.26
CA ALA A 182 -2.74 3.11 14.07
C ALA A 182 -3.35 1.69 14.20
N HIS A 183 -3.01 0.78 13.30
CA HIS A 183 -3.47 -0.62 13.32
C HIS A 183 -2.98 -1.44 14.52
N ASP A 184 -1.92 -0.98 15.20
CA ASP A 184 -1.36 -1.59 16.39
C ASP A 184 -1.23 -0.54 17.50
N PRO A 185 -2.25 -0.41 18.37
CA PRO A 185 -2.25 0.58 19.46
C PRO A 185 -1.10 0.39 20.47
N LEU A 186 -0.51 -0.81 20.56
CA LEU A 186 0.53 -1.13 21.53
C LEU A 186 1.92 -0.77 21.00
N ASN A 187 2.22 -1.09 19.74
CA ASN A 187 3.56 -0.90 19.17
C ASN A 187 3.65 0.26 18.16
N GLY A 188 2.53 0.68 17.59
CA GLY A 188 2.51 1.52 16.40
C GLY A 188 2.25 3.01 16.62
N TYR A 189 1.49 3.38 17.67
CA TYR A 189 1.08 4.76 17.91
C TYR A 189 1.63 5.27 19.26
N VAL A 190 2.40 6.37 19.25
CA VAL A 190 2.96 6.96 20.47
C VAL A 190 1.93 7.89 21.12
N PRO A 191 1.53 7.67 22.39
CA PRO A 191 0.59 8.55 23.07
C PRO A 191 1.08 10.00 23.18
N ALA A 192 0.15 10.95 23.10
CA ALA A 192 0.45 12.37 23.35
C ALA A 192 1.00 12.60 24.76
N GLY A 193 1.83 13.63 24.90
CA GLY A 193 2.48 14.04 26.15
C GLY A 193 3.59 13.11 26.63
N LEU A 194 4.08 12.19 25.78
CA LEU A 194 5.23 11.32 26.10
C LEU A 194 6.36 11.52 25.11
N SER A 195 7.59 11.57 25.62
CA SER A 195 8.77 11.30 24.83
C SER A 195 8.84 9.83 24.40
N LEU A 196 9.67 9.51 23.40
CA LEU A 196 9.88 8.12 22.96
C LEU A 196 10.39 7.20 24.08
N ALA A 197 11.24 7.74 24.97
CA ALA A 197 11.78 6.99 26.10
C ALA A 197 10.70 6.67 27.15
N GLU A 198 9.86 7.65 27.49
CA GLU A 198 8.73 7.44 28.41
C GLU A 198 7.67 6.52 27.80
N ALA A 199 7.42 6.64 26.49
CA ALA A 199 6.54 5.73 25.77
C ALA A 199 7.06 4.29 25.78
N ALA A 200 8.37 4.09 25.59
CA ALA A 200 8.99 2.76 25.67
C ALA A 200 8.91 2.17 27.08
N ALA A 201 9.16 2.97 28.12
CA ALA A 201 9.03 2.55 29.51
C ALA A 201 7.57 2.16 29.83
N LEU A 202 6.60 3.01 29.49
CA LEU A 202 5.18 2.73 29.72
C LEU A 202 4.72 1.46 28.99
N ARG A 203 5.17 1.24 27.74
CA ARG A 203 4.83 0.05 26.97
C ARG A 203 5.33 -1.24 27.66
N ALA A 204 6.48 -1.18 28.30
CA ALA A 204 7.06 -2.32 29.00
C ALA A 204 6.40 -2.56 30.37
N ASP A 205 6.16 -1.49 31.12
CA ASP A 205 5.69 -1.56 32.51
C ASP A 205 4.17 -1.77 32.62
N ASP A 206 3.38 -1.09 31.78
CA ASP A 206 1.92 -1.17 31.74
C ASP A 206 1.39 -1.09 30.29
N PRO A 207 1.44 -2.23 29.55
CA PRO A 207 0.94 -2.32 28.17
C PRO A 207 -0.52 -1.89 28.01
N GLU A 208 -1.36 -2.16 29.01
CA GLU A 208 -2.79 -1.81 28.95
C GLU A 208 -2.99 -0.30 29.06
N ALA A 209 -2.25 0.37 29.97
CA ALA A 209 -2.25 1.83 30.04
C ALA A 209 -1.69 2.46 28.77
N TYR A 210 -0.66 1.87 28.16
CA TYR A 210 -0.15 2.32 26.87
C TYR A 210 -1.25 2.31 25.81
N VAL A 211 -1.93 1.17 25.62
CA VAL A 211 -3.02 1.02 24.65
C VAL A 211 -4.13 2.05 24.92
N ARG A 212 -4.61 2.18 26.17
CA ARG A 212 -5.65 3.16 26.50
C ARG A 212 -5.26 4.60 26.12
N ARG A 213 -4.00 5.00 26.37
CA ARG A 213 -3.51 6.35 26.04
C ARG A 213 -3.28 6.53 24.53
N SER A 214 -2.84 5.49 23.82
CA SER A 214 -2.74 5.49 22.36
C SER A 214 -4.10 5.68 21.72
N MET A 215 -5.12 4.94 22.17
CA MET A 215 -6.50 5.06 21.71
C MET A 215 -7.07 6.48 21.91
N ALA A 216 -6.86 7.07 23.09
CA ALA A 216 -7.26 8.45 23.36
C ALA A 216 -6.55 9.47 22.44
N SER A 217 -5.27 9.23 22.12
CA SER A 217 -4.49 10.08 21.21
C SER A 217 -4.97 9.94 19.76
N MET A 218 -5.26 8.72 19.30
CA MET A 218 -5.83 8.44 17.97
C MET A 218 -7.22 9.07 17.80
N ARG A 219 -8.05 9.03 18.84
CA ARG A 219 -9.30 9.79 18.87
C ARG A 219 -9.08 11.28 18.64
N THR A 220 -8.20 11.91 19.44
CA THR A 220 -7.91 13.34 19.35
C THR A 220 -7.38 13.73 17.96
N HIS A 221 -6.51 12.88 17.39
CA HIS A 221 -6.02 13.02 16.03
C HIS A 221 -7.17 12.99 15.01
N CYS A 222 -8.03 11.98 15.06
CA CYS A 222 -9.17 11.85 14.15
C CYS A 222 -10.18 13.00 14.27
N GLU A 223 -10.46 13.47 15.49
CA GLU A 223 -11.31 14.64 15.75
C GLU A 223 -10.76 15.89 15.02
N ALA A 224 -9.44 16.13 15.10
CA ALA A 224 -8.80 17.23 14.37
C ALA A 224 -8.88 17.06 12.85
N MET A 225 -8.75 15.82 12.34
CA MET A 225 -8.91 15.56 10.91
C MET A 225 -10.34 15.87 10.42
N VAL A 226 -11.37 15.46 11.18
CA VAL A 226 -12.77 15.77 10.86
C VAL A 226 -13.03 17.28 10.94
N ALA A 227 -12.47 17.98 11.93
CA ALA A 227 -12.60 19.43 12.04
C ALA A 227 -11.96 20.17 10.84
N LEU A 228 -10.76 19.78 10.42
CA LEU A 228 -10.10 20.34 9.24
C LEU A 228 -10.83 20.01 7.94
N MET A 229 -11.38 18.79 7.82
CA MET A 229 -12.24 18.40 6.68
C MET A 229 -13.46 19.32 6.59
N ARG A 230 -14.15 19.57 7.71
CA ARG A 230 -15.31 20.47 7.77
C ARG A 230 -14.96 21.92 7.41
N ARG A 231 -13.69 22.30 7.52
CA ARG A 231 -13.14 23.60 7.10
C ARG A 231 -12.67 23.63 5.63
N GLY A 232 -12.78 22.51 4.91
CA GLY A 232 -12.55 22.42 3.46
C GLY A 232 -11.34 21.59 3.02
N ALA A 233 -10.61 20.95 3.94
CA ALA A 233 -9.54 20.04 3.56
C ALA A 233 -10.10 18.80 2.83
N VAL A 234 -9.48 18.39 1.72
CA VAL A 234 -9.80 17.11 1.06
C VAL A 234 -9.20 15.98 1.89
N THR A 235 -10.05 15.32 2.68
CA THR A 235 -9.61 14.34 3.68
C THR A 235 -9.90 12.91 3.26
N THR A 236 -8.94 12.01 3.47
CA THR A 236 -9.09 10.56 3.23
C THR A 236 -8.29 9.74 4.25
N ASP A 237 -8.78 8.55 4.60
CA ASP A 237 -8.03 7.55 5.34
C ASP A 237 -7.07 6.80 4.40
N TYR A 238 -5.82 6.59 4.83
CA TYR A 238 -4.79 5.91 4.03
C TYR A 238 -4.47 4.49 4.52
N GLY A 239 -5.49 3.81 5.04
CA GLY A 239 -5.47 2.36 5.23
C GLY A 239 -4.68 1.88 6.44
N ASN A 240 -4.67 2.65 7.51
CA ASN A 240 -4.02 2.31 8.78
C ASN A 240 -4.99 2.04 9.94
N ASN A 241 -6.30 2.08 9.68
CA ASN A 241 -7.37 1.82 10.65
C ASN A 241 -7.59 2.92 11.71
N LEU A 242 -7.07 4.14 11.51
CA LEU A 242 -7.22 5.25 12.48
C LEU A 242 -8.70 5.55 12.81
N ARG A 243 -9.58 5.54 11.79
CA ARG A 243 -11.02 5.82 11.97
C ARG A 243 -11.67 4.82 12.93
N THR A 244 -11.40 3.53 12.77
CA THR A 244 -11.93 2.48 13.65
C THR A 244 -11.41 2.66 15.08
N GLN A 245 -10.11 2.95 15.26
CA GLN A 245 -9.57 3.17 16.60
C GLN A 245 -10.22 4.39 17.29
N ALA A 246 -10.46 5.46 16.55
CA ALA A 246 -11.14 6.64 17.06
C ALA A 246 -12.62 6.36 17.40
N TYR A 247 -13.31 5.60 16.55
CA TYR A 247 -14.69 5.16 16.79
C TYR A 247 -14.79 4.31 18.06
N ASP A 248 -13.92 3.31 18.21
CA ASP A 248 -13.87 2.46 19.40
C ASP A 248 -13.51 3.24 20.68
N ALA A 249 -12.78 4.34 20.53
CA ALA A 249 -12.50 5.31 21.61
C ALA A 249 -13.64 6.32 21.86
N GLY A 250 -14.79 6.15 21.19
CA GLY A 250 -16.02 6.91 21.42
C GLY A 250 -16.19 8.17 20.57
N PHE A 251 -15.54 8.27 19.41
CA PHE A 251 -15.77 9.34 18.43
C PHE A 251 -16.67 8.86 17.29
N GLU A 252 -17.97 9.13 17.39
CA GLU A 252 -18.99 8.63 16.45
C GLU A 252 -18.79 9.12 15.01
N ASP A 253 -18.23 10.32 14.83
CA ASP A 253 -17.97 10.95 13.53
C ASP A 253 -16.66 10.45 12.85
N ALA A 254 -16.00 9.43 13.39
CA ALA A 254 -14.69 8.98 12.87
C ALA A 254 -14.71 8.55 11.40
N PHE A 255 -15.85 8.08 10.89
CA PHE A 255 -16.04 7.67 9.49
C PHE A 255 -16.58 8.80 8.59
N ALA A 256 -16.50 10.07 9.01
CA ALA A 256 -16.98 11.20 8.22
C ALA A 256 -16.17 11.45 6.92
N PHE A 257 -15.00 10.83 6.77
CA PHE A 257 -14.19 10.84 5.55
C PHE A 257 -13.94 9.41 5.04
N PRO A 258 -13.86 9.22 3.71
CA PRO A 258 -13.75 7.89 3.10
C PRO A 258 -12.33 7.32 3.21
N GLY A 259 -12.21 6.00 3.01
CA GLY A 259 -10.94 5.38 2.67
C GLY A 259 -10.46 5.76 1.27
N PHE A 260 -9.14 5.77 1.06
CA PHE A 260 -8.55 6.14 -0.22
C PHE A 260 -8.93 5.19 -1.36
N VAL A 261 -9.24 3.93 -1.06
CA VAL A 261 -9.62 2.95 -2.09
C VAL A 261 -10.98 3.25 -2.70
N PRO A 262 -12.10 3.31 -1.93
CA PRO A 262 -13.38 3.70 -2.49
C PRO A 262 -13.35 5.10 -3.13
N ALA A 263 -12.56 6.02 -2.58
CA ALA A 263 -12.50 7.40 -3.10
C ALA A 263 -11.70 7.53 -4.40
N TYR A 264 -10.56 6.83 -4.55
CA TYR A 264 -9.58 7.16 -5.58
C TYR A 264 -8.97 5.97 -6.33
N VAL A 265 -8.82 4.79 -5.70
CA VAL A 265 -8.05 3.67 -6.28
C VAL A 265 -8.93 2.60 -6.92
N ARG A 266 -10.17 2.41 -6.48
CA ARG A 266 -11.05 1.35 -6.98
C ARG A 266 -11.22 1.32 -8.51
N PRO A 267 -11.28 2.45 -9.23
CA PRO A 267 -11.30 2.40 -10.70
C PRO A 267 -10.10 1.67 -11.30
N LEU A 268 -8.90 1.84 -10.74
CA LEU A 268 -7.70 1.11 -11.16
C LEU A 268 -7.83 -0.40 -10.89
N PHE A 269 -8.41 -0.78 -9.74
CA PHE A 269 -8.69 -2.19 -9.45
C PHE A 269 -9.67 -2.82 -10.43
N CYS A 270 -10.67 -2.07 -10.91
CA CYS A 270 -11.59 -2.56 -11.94
C CYS A 270 -10.89 -2.88 -13.27
N GLU A 271 -9.74 -2.25 -13.54
CA GLU A 271 -8.87 -2.54 -14.71
C GLU A 271 -7.84 -3.65 -14.44
N GLY A 272 -7.83 -4.22 -13.24
CA GLY A 272 -6.83 -5.18 -12.78
C GLY A 272 -5.48 -4.55 -12.41
N LYS A 273 -5.39 -3.21 -12.37
CA LYS A 273 -4.17 -2.50 -11.95
C LYS A 273 -3.98 -2.63 -10.44
N GLY A 274 -2.73 -2.54 -10.02
CA GLY A 274 -2.33 -2.63 -8.62
C GLY A 274 -0.80 -2.68 -8.48
N PRO A 275 -0.26 -2.86 -7.27
CA PRO A 275 1.17 -2.67 -6.96
C PRO A 275 2.08 -3.81 -7.44
N PHE A 276 2.00 -4.12 -8.73
CA PHE A 276 2.88 -5.02 -9.46
C PHE A 276 4.32 -4.51 -9.41
N ARG A 277 5.25 -5.42 -9.12
CA ARG A 277 6.66 -5.10 -8.88
C ARG A 277 7.59 -6.22 -9.33
N TRP A 278 8.84 -5.87 -9.52
CA TRP A 278 9.89 -6.85 -9.78
C TRP A 278 11.22 -6.47 -9.11
N VAL A 279 12.08 -7.47 -8.95
CA VAL A 279 13.37 -7.38 -8.26
C VAL A 279 14.45 -8.10 -9.07
N ALA A 280 15.57 -7.44 -9.31
CA ALA A 280 16.71 -8.01 -10.00
C ALA A 280 17.59 -8.82 -9.04
N LEU A 281 17.65 -10.15 -9.22
CA LEU A 281 18.44 -11.02 -8.34
C LEU A 281 19.96 -10.89 -8.55
N SER A 282 20.39 -10.28 -9.66
CA SER A 282 21.78 -9.92 -9.91
C SER A 282 22.33 -8.93 -8.88
N GLY A 283 21.46 -8.09 -8.32
CA GLY A 283 21.86 -6.91 -7.55
C GLY A 283 22.31 -5.73 -8.42
N ASP A 284 22.30 -5.85 -9.76
CA ASP A 284 22.75 -4.80 -10.67
C ASP A 284 21.60 -3.85 -11.04
N PRO A 285 21.71 -2.53 -10.76
CA PRO A 285 20.74 -1.53 -11.20
C PRO A 285 20.49 -1.49 -12.71
N ALA A 286 21.45 -1.93 -13.54
CA ALA A 286 21.31 -1.97 -14.99
C ALA A 286 20.14 -2.87 -15.43
N ASP A 287 19.87 -3.96 -14.72
CA ASP A 287 18.73 -4.84 -15.02
C ASP A 287 17.39 -4.13 -14.78
N ILE A 288 17.31 -3.27 -13.74
CA ILE A 288 16.12 -2.44 -13.53
C ILE A 288 16.02 -1.34 -14.59
N HIS A 289 17.12 -0.71 -14.98
CA HIS A 289 17.08 0.29 -16.06
C HIS A 289 16.65 -0.31 -17.39
N ARG A 290 17.10 -1.54 -17.71
CA ARG A 290 16.69 -2.26 -18.91
C ARG A 290 15.19 -2.60 -18.89
N THR A 291 14.66 -3.00 -17.74
CA THR A 291 13.22 -3.24 -17.58
C THR A 291 12.40 -1.96 -17.58
N ASP A 292 12.92 -0.83 -17.05
CA ASP A 292 12.31 0.49 -17.21
C ASP A 292 12.20 0.87 -18.70
N GLU A 293 13.27 0.65 -19.49
CA GLU A 293 13.27 0.85 -20.94
C GLU A 293 12.26 -0.06 -21.65
N LEU A 294 12.16 -1.33 -21.24
CA LEU A 294 11.15 -2.26 -21.74
C LEU A 294 9.72 -1.76 -21.50
N VAL A 295 9.43 -1.17 -20.33
CA VAL A 295 8.11 -0.56 -20.08
C VAL A 295 7.83 0.56 -21.08
N LEU A 296 8.80 1.44 -21.33
CA LEU A 296 8.66 2.56 -22.27
C LEU A 296 8.52 2.09 -23.74
N GLU A 297 9.14 0.97 -24.10
CA GLU A 297 9.03 0.34 -25.41
C GLU A 297 7.68 -0.33 -25.64
N MET A 298 7.15 -1.00 -24.60
CA MET A 298 5.92 -1.80 -24.71
C MET A 298 4.64 -0.99 -24.55
N PHE A 299 4.67 0.11 -23.81
CA PHE A 299 3.50 0.93 -23.49
C PHE A 299 3.73 2.42 -23.81
N PRO A 300 4.22 2.78 -25.01
CA PRO A 300 4.56 4.16 -25.36
C PRO A 300 3.35 5.10 -25.38
N GLU A 301 2.14 4.55 -25.50
CA GLU A 301 0.86 5.28 -25.52
C GLU A 301 0.36 5.67 -24.12
N ASP A 302 0.81 5.02 -23.05
CA ASP A 302 0.44 5.38 -21.68
C ASP A 302 1.39 6.46 -21.15
N GLU A 303 1.07 7.72 -21.45
CA GLU A 303 1.87 8.88 -21.05
C GLU A 303 2.05 8.96 -19.53
N HIS A 304 1.05 8.55 -18.74
CA HIS A 304 1.08 8.59 -17.29
C HIS A 304 2.03 7.53 -16.72
N LEU A 305 1.96 6.30 -17.24
CA LEU A 305 2.90 5.22 -16.93
C LEU A 305 4.34 5.60 -17.32
N CYS A 306 4.52 6.16 -18.52
CA CYS A 306 5.83 6.63 -18.99
C CYS A 306 6.39 7.73 -18.09
N ARG A 307 5.55 8.69 -17.66
CA ARG A 307 5.93 9.73 -16.70
C ARG A 307 6.35 9.11 -15.36
N TRP A 308 5.57 8.14 -14.85
CA TRP A 308 5.91 7.40 -13.64
C TRP A 308 7.30 6.77 -13.73
N ILE A 309 7.58 5.99 -14.78
CA ILE A 309 8.88 5.31 -14.95
C ILE A 309 10.05 6.31 -15.01
N ARG A 310 9.90 7.40 -15.76
CA ARG A 310 10.95 8.44 -15.85
C ARG A 310 11.24 9.06 -14.48
N MET A 311 10.19 9.43 -13.73
CA MET A 311 10.37 9.98 -12.39
C MET A 311 10.93 8.95 -11.41
N ALA A 312 10.50 7.69 -11.49
CA ALA A 312 10.98 6.61 -10.63
C ALA A 312 12.47 6.34 -10.87
N ARG A 313 12.95 6.43 -12.12
CA ARG A 313 14.38 6.32 -12.46
C ARG A 313 15.20 7.50 -11.93
N GLU A 314 14.66 8.71 -11.98
CA GLU A 314 15.38 9.92 -11.53
C GLU A 314 15.40 10.06 -10.00
N ARG A 315 14.27 9.80 -9.35
CA ARG A 315 14.01 10.22 -7.96
C ARG A 315 14.18 9.10 -6.95
N VAL A 316 13.94 7.84 -7.33
CA VAL A 316 13.92 6.73 -6.36
C VAL A 316 15.32 6.15 -6.19
N ALA A 317 15.84 6.18 -4.96
CA ALA A 317 17.01 5.39 -4.60
C ALA A 317 16.62 3.93 -4.33
N PHE A 318 17.38 2.98 -4.90
CA PHE A 318 17.21 1.56 -4.60
C PHE A 318 17.58 1.24 -3.14
N GLN A 319 16.90 0.24 -2.57
CA GLN A 319 17.10 -0.21 -1.18
C GLN A 319 17.25 -1.75 -1.18
N GLY A 320 18.47 -2.24 -0.95
CA GLY A 320 18.77 -3.67 -1.11
C GLY A 320 18.91 -4.04 -2.58
N LEU A 321 18.34 -5.18 -2.99
CA LEU A 321 18.31 -5.56 -4.40
C LEU A 321 17.53 -4.49 -5.20
N PRO A 322 18.05 -4.03 -6.36
CA PRO A 322 17.33 -3.13 -7.23
C PRO A 322 15.97 -3.70 -7.60
N ALA A 323 14.94 -2.87 -7.46
CA ALA A 323 13.55 -3.26 -7.65
C ALA A 323 12.76 -2.09 -8.21
N ARG A 324 11.64 -2.39 -8.86
CA ARG A 324 10.73 -1.39 -9.42
C ARG A 324 9.29 -1.74 -9.08
N ILE A 325 8.51 -0.71 -8.74
CA ILE A 325 7.05 -0.76 -8.68
C ILE A 325 6.50 -0.15 -9.97
N CYS A 326 5.51 -0.79 -10.59
CA CYS A 326 4.86 -0.31 -11.80
C CYS A 326 3.44 -0.88 -11.87
N TRP A 327 2.41 -0.04 -11.74
CA TRP A 327 1.02 -0.49 -11.73
C TRP A 327 0.54 -0.85 -13.13
N LEU A 328 0.59 -2.15 -13.43
CA LEU A 328 0.09 -2.75 -14.67
C LEU A 328 -1.22 -3.50 -14.41
N GLY A 329 -2.12 -3.49 -15.38
CA GLY A 329 -3.47 -4.04 -15.33
C GLY A 329 -3.60 -5.45 -15.89
N GLN A 330 -4.86 -5.86 -16.09
CA GLN A 330 -5.18 -7.11 -16.79
C GLN A 330 -4.58 -7.10 -18.20
N GLY A 331 -3.97 -8.22 -18.60
CA GLY A 331 -3.31 -8.37 -19.90
C GLY A 331 -1.90 -7.76 -19.96
N GLU A 332 -1.70 -6.57 -19.39
CA GLU A 332 -0.39 -5.90 -19.33
C GLU A 332 0.64 -6.67 -18.51
N ARG A 333 0.26 -7.16 -17.32
CA ARG A 333 1.16 -7.92 -16.44
C ARG A 333 1.74 -9.16 -17.13
N ALA A 334 0.89 -9.94 -17.80
CA ALA A 334 1.32 -11.16 -18.49
C ALA A 334 2.24 -10.85 -19.68
N ARG A 335 1.89 -9.87 -20.52
CA ARG A 335 2.74 -9.44 -21.65
C ARG A 335 4.11 -8.97 -21.18
N PHE A 336 4.14 -8.11 -20.16
CA PHE A 336 5.39 -7.57 -19.63
C PHE A 336 6.22 -8.65 -18.91
N GLY A 337 5.60 -9.52 -18.12
CA GLY A 337 6.29 -10.64 -17.47
C GLY A 337 6.93 -11.61 -18.47
N ARG A 338 6.24 -11.90 -19.58
CA ARG A 338 6.80 -12.72 -20.68
C ARG A 338 8.02 -12.06 -21.32
N ALA A 339 7.89 -10.77 -21.66
CA ALA A 339 8.99 -10.02 -22.26
C ALA A 339 10.21 -9.94 -21.32
N MET A 340 10.01 -9.74 -20.02
CA MET A 340 11.10 -9.81 -19.03
C MET A 340 11.78 -11.19 -19.01
N ASN A 341 11.02 -12.28 -19.09
CA ASN A 341 11.59 -13.63 -19.15
C ASN A 341 12.42 -13.84 -20.43
N ASP A 342 11.98 -13.28 -21.57
CA ASP A 342 12.72 -13.35 -22.83
C ASP A 342 14.04 -12.53 -22.76
N LEU A 343 14.05 -11.40 -22.04
CA LEU A 343 15.28 -10.64 -21.78
C LEU A 343 16.27 -11.39 -20.87
N VAL A 344 15.77 -12.16 -19.90
CA VAL A 344 16.62 -13.06 -19.10
C VAL A 344 17.18 -14.19 -19.98
N ALA A 345 16.36 -14.76 -20.86
CA ALA A 345 16.77 -15.85 -21.76
C ALA A 345 17.84 -15.43 -22.78
N SER A 346 17.77 -14.18 -23.27
CA SER A 346 18.74 -13.61 -24.21
C SER A 346 20.03 -13.12 -23.54
N GLY A 347 20.02 -12.94 -22.22
CA GLY A 347 21.14 -12.38 -21.46
C GLY A 347 21.23 -10.85 -21.48
N GLU A 348 20.22 -10.15 -22.01
CA GLU A 348 20.10 -8.68 -21.86
C GLU A 348 19.86 -8.27 -20.41
N ILE A 349 19.18 -9.13 -19.64
CA ILE A 349 19.11 -9.07 -18.18
C ILE A 349 20.05 -10.14 -17.63
N SER A 350 20.91 -9.74 -16.69
CA SER A 350 22.06 -10.53 -16.27
C SER A 350 21.75 -11.74 -15.37
N ALA A 351 20.58 -11.74 -14.71
CA ALA A 351 20.14 -12.81 -13.82
C ALA A 351 18.60 -12.91 -13.76
N PRO A 352 18.03 -13.99 -13.19
CA PRO A 352 16.58 -14.10 -13.04
C PRO A 352 15.93 -12.92 -12.30
N ILE A 353 14.71 -12.57 -12.71
CA ILE A 353 13.90 -11.50 -12.11
C ILE A 353 12.79 -12.09 -11.26
N VAL A 354 12.68 -11.66 -10.01
CA VAL A 354 11.52 -11.96 -9.18
C VAL A 354 10.38 -11.01 -9.56
N ILE A 355 9.18 -11.53 -9.79
CA ILE A 355 7.99 -10.75 -10.15
C ILE A 355 6.91 -11.01 -9.11
N GLY A 356 6.38 -9.97 -8.47
CA GLY A 356 5.34 -10.11 -7.47
C GLY A 356 4.54 -8.83 -7.28
N ARG A 357 3.94 -8.68 -6.11
CA ARG A 357 3.12 -7.52 -5.74
C ARG A 357 2.95 -7.42 -4.23
N ASP A 358 2.33 -6.32 -3.79
CA ASP A 358 1.71 -6.29 -2.47
C ASP A 358 0.52 -7.28 -2.38
N HIS A 359 0.05 -7.58 -1.17
CA HIS A 359 -1.21 -8.28 -0.97
C HIS A 359 -2.41 -7.33 -1.12
N LEU A 360 -2.19 -6.01 -1.04
CA LEU A 360 -3.12 -5.00 -1.55
C LEU A 360 -3.11 -5.10 -3.08
N ASP A 361 -4.14 -5.72 -3.67
CA ASP A 361 -4.33 -5.77 -5.11
C ASP A 361 -5.80 -6.10 -5.43
N THR A 362 -6.20 -5.90 -6.68
CA THR A 362 -7.59 -5.98 -7.15
C THR A 362 -8.36 -7.24 -6.70
N GLY A 363 -7.71 -8.41 -6.66
CA GLY A 363 -8.37 -9.70 -6.39
C GLY A 363 -7.90 -10.42 -5.14
N SER A 364 -6.98 -9.83 -4.37
CA SER A 364 -6.21 -10.57 -3.38
C SER A 364 -6.46 -10.17 -1.94
N VAL A 365 -7.46 -9.34 -1.65
CA VAL A 365 -7.73 -8.87 -0.29
C VAL A 365 -9.23 -8.66 -0.05
N ALA A 366 -9.67 -9.02 1.16
CA ALA A 366 -10.90 -8.55 1.77
C ALA A 366 -10.53 -7.73 3.00
N SER A 367 -10.90 -6.46 3.02
CA SER A 367 -10.65 -5.51 4.12
C SER A 367 -11.71 -4.39 4.11
N PRO A 368 -12.78 -4.54 4.90
CA PRO A 368 -13.91 -3.59 4.94
C PRO A 368 -13.56 -2.16 5.38
N PHE A 369 -12.39 -1.98 5.99
CA PHE A 369 -11.90 -0.68 6.45
C PHE A 369 -10.84 -0.08 5.51
N ARG A 370 -10.62 -0.71 4.34
CA ARG A 370 -9.62 -0.29 3.36
C ARG A 370 -9.98 -0.73 1.95
N GLU A 371 -9.43 -1.82 1.43
CA GLU A 371 -9.54 -2.16 0.00
C GLU A 371 -10.96 -2.47 -0.46
N THR A 372 -11.78 -3.05 0.41
CA THR A 372 -13.14 -3.47 0.11
C THR A 372 -14.17 -2.66 0.88
N GLU A 373 -13.79 -1.48 1.38
CA GLU A 373 -14.70 -0.55 2.05
C GLU A 373 -15.75 -0.01 1.08
N SER A 374 -17.03 -0.12 1.40
CA SER A 374 -18.14 0.37 0.57
C SER A 374 -18.13 -0.27 -0.83
N MET A 375 -18.14 -1.60 -0.92
CA MET A 375 -18.41 -2.28 -2.20
C MET A 375 -19.83 -1.93 -2.67
N LEU A 376 -20.04 -1.83 -3.99
CA LEU A 376 -21.30 -1.36 -4.57
C LEU A 376 -22.51 -2.25 -4.17
N ASP A 377 -22.27 -3.55 -4.00
CA ASP A 377 -23.24 -4.56 -3.60
C ASP A 377 -23.24 -4.87 -2.08
N GLY A 378 -22.40 -4.18 -1.30
CA GLY A 378 -22.23 -4.42 0.14
C GLY A 378 -21.41 -5.68 0.49
N SER A 379 -20.68 -6.26 -0.47
CA SER A 379 -19.84 -7.47 -0.28
C SER A 379 -18.52 -7.22 0.46
N ASP A 380 -18.39 -6.12 1.20
CA ASP A 380 -17.16 -5.63 1.83
C ASP A 380 -16.40 -6.73 2.61
N ALA A 381 -17.12 -7.54 3.38
CA ALA A 381 -16.57 -8.55 4.27
C ALA A 381 -16.45 -9.96 3.64
N VAL A 382 -16.80 -10.13 2.36
CA VAL A 382 -16.70 -11.43 1.68
C VAL A 382 -15.23 -11.80 1.45
N ALA A 383 -14.74 -12.77 2.22
CA ALA A 383 -13.33 -13.19 2.23
C ALA A 383 -13.02 -14.43 1.36
N ASP A 384 -13.96 -14.89 0.54
CA ASP A 384 -13.75 -16.01 -0.38
C ASP A 384 -12.72 -15.65 -1.47
N TRP A 385 -12.77 -14.42 -1.98
CA TRP A 385 -11.91 -13.92 -3.06
C TRP A 385 -10.41 -14.05 -2.81
N PRO A 386 -9.84 -13.56 -1.68
CA PRO A 386 -8.42 -13.74 -1.41
C PRO A 386 -8.04 -15.22 -1.23
N ILE A 387 -8.93 -16.08 -0.75
CA ILE A 387 -8.68 -17.53 -0.63
C ILE A 387 -8.59 -18.14 -2.04
N LEU A 388 -9.57 -17.83 -2.89
CA LEU A 388 -9.57 -18.23 -4.30
C LEU A 388 -8.33 -17.71 -5.03
N ASN A 389 -7.87 -16.49 -4.75
CA ASN A 389 -6.64 -15.94 -5.33
C ASN A 389 -5.42 -16.80 -4.98
N ALA A 390 -5.24 -17.17 -3.71
CA ALA A 390 -4.13 -18.03 -3.29
C ALA A 390 -4.21 -19.43 -3.92
N LEU A 391 -5.40 -20.03 -3.94
CA LEU A 391 -5.61 -21.35 -4.54
C LEU A 391 -5.35 -21.32 -6.05
N LEU A 392 -5.86 -20.31 -6.75
CA LEU A 392 -5.73 -20.17 -8.19
C LEU A 392 -4.27 -19.89 -8.58
N ASN A 393 -3.55 -19.05 -7.83
CA ASN A 393 -2.12 -18.80 -8.06
C ASN A 393 -1.27 -20.05 -7.81
N THR A 394 -1.65 -20.87 -6.82
CA THR A 394 -1.03 -22.18 -6.58
C THR A 394 -1.25 -23.11 -7.77
N ALA A 395 -2.49 -23.22 -8.26
CA ALA A 395 -2.84 -24.05 -9.41
C ALA A 395 -2.24 -23.54 -10.74
N SER A 396 -2.03 -22.23 -10.86
CA SER A 396 -1.47 -21.59 -12.05
C SER A 396 0.06 -21.75 -12.15
N GLY A 397 0.71 -22.04 -11.02
CA GLY A 397 2.14 -22.34 -10.95
C GLY A 397 3.02 -21.16 -10.53
N ALA A 398 2.58 -20.34 -9.58
CA ALA A 398 3.45 -19.33 -8.96
C ALA A 398 4.69 -19.99 -8.32
N SER A 399 5.78 -19.24 -8.12
CA SER A 399 7.00 -19.75 -7.45
C SER A 399 6.81 -19.87 -5.95
N TRP A 400 6.12 -18.92 -5.32
CA TRP A 400 5.56 -19.08 -3.98
C TRP A 400 4.22 -18.35 -3.84
N VAL A 401 3.39 -18.86 -2.94
CA VAL A 401 2.08 -18.30 -2.61
C VAL A 401 1.97 -18.13 -1.11
N SER A 402 1.30 -17.07 -0.69
CA SER A 402 1.08 -16.74 0.71
C SER A 402 -0.37 -16.34 0.98
N PHE A 403 -0.88 -16.72 2.15
CA PHE A 403 -2.18 -16.28 2.65
C PHE A 403 -2.02 -15.77 4.10
N HIS A 404 -2.36 -14.51 4.31
CA HIS A 404 -2.09 -13.75 5.52
C HIS A 404 -3.37 -13.17 6.10
N HIS A 405 -3.30 -12.80 7.38
CA HIS A 405 -4.40 -12.21 8.13
C HIS A 405 -3.94 -10.96 8.89
N GLY A 406 -4.77 -9.93 8.81
CA GLY A 406 -4.64 -8.67 9.55
C GLY A 406 -3.64 -7.68 9.00
N GLY A 407 -3.06 -7.90 7.81
CA GLY A 407 -2.12 -6.97 7.19
C GLY A 407 -2.76 -5.60 6.94
N GLY A 408 -2.03 -4.55 7.32
CA GLY A 408 -2.41 -3.15 7.11
C GLY A 408 -3.35 -2.59 8.17
N VAL A 409 -4.48 -3.27 8.40
CA VAL A 409 -5.57 -2.79 9.28
C VAL A 409 -5.66 -3.52 10.64
N GLY A 410 -4.74 -4.44 10.91
CA GLY A 410 -4.66 -5.16 12.18
C GLY A 410 -5.44 -6.48 12.20
N ILE A 411 -5.15 -7.31 13.22
CA ILE A 411 -5.74 -8.64 13.39
C ILE A 411 -7.27 -8.54 13.49
N GLY A 412 -7.98 -9.40 12.75
CA GLY A 412 -9.44 -9.42 12.66
C GLY A 412 -10.04 -8.64 11.49
N ASN A 413 -9.27 -7.73 10.88
CA ASN A 413 -9.81 -6.72 9.95
C ASN A 413 -9.48 -6.97 8.46
N SER A 414 -8.62 -7.95 8.14
CA SER A 414 -8.33 -8.28 6.73
C SER A 414 -7.86 -9.72 6.50
N LEU A 415 -8.23 -10.27 5.34
CA LEU A 415 -7.70 -11.55 4.84
C LEU A 415 -7.18 -11.33 3.42
N HIS A 416 -5.95 -11.79 3.14
CA HIS A 416 -5.30 -11.41 1.89
C HIS A 416 -4.20 -12.37 1.43
N ALA A 417 -3.99 -12.43 0.12
CA ALA A 417 -3.08 -13.33 -0.55
C ALA A 417 -1.96 -12.59 -1.30
N GLY A 418 -0.79 -13.21 -1.33
CA GLY A 418 0.36 -12.76 -2.12
C GLY A 418 0.83 -13.89 -3.03
N GLN A 419 1.32 -13.53 -4.22
CA GLN A 419 1.95 -14.45 -5.15
C GLN A 419 3.25 -13.85 -5.67
N VAL A 420 4.20 -14.72 -5.97
CA VAL A 420 5.45 -14.33 -6.60
C VAL A 420 5.92 -15.39 -7.59
N LEU A 421 6.51 -14.95 -8.70
CA LEU A 421 7.14 -15.72 -9.77
C LEU A 421 8.64 -15.41 -9.82
N VAL A 422 9.40 -16.31 -10.43
CA VAL A 422 10.83 -16.10 -10.75
C VAL A 422 10.98 -16.29 -12.24
N ALA A 423 11.17 -15.22 -13.00
CA ALA A 423 11.45 -15.28 -14.43
C ALA A 423 12.92 -15.67 -14.64
N ASP A 424 13.16 -16.94 -14.96
CA ASP A 424 14.49 -17.54 -15.08
C ASP A 424 14.96 -17.74 -16.53
N GLY A 425 14.19 -17.24 -17.50
CA GLY A 425 14.49 -17.35 -18.93
C GLY A 425 14.09 -18.68 -19.56
N THR A 426 13.54 -19.64 -18.79
CA THR A 426 13.12 -20.92 -19.36
C THR A 426 11.76 -20.80 -20.07
N PRO A 427 11.51 -21.60 -21.13
CA PRO A 427 10.19 -21.64 -21.78
C PRO A 427 9.06 -22.09 -20.84
N GLU A 428 9.33 -23.07 -19.96
CA GLU A 428 8.38 -23.53 -18.94
C GLU A 428 7.94 -22.39 -18.01
N MET A 429 8.90 -21.60 -17.55
CA MET A 429 8.61 -20.47 -16.67
C MET A 429 7.86 -19.36 -17.40
N GLY A 430 8.12 -19.18 -18.70
CA GLY A 430 7.28 -18.35 -19.56
C GLY A 430 5.80 -18.74 -19.49
N GLU A 431 5.45 -20.01 -19.66
CA GLU A 431 4.05 -20.46 -19.60
C GLU A 431 3.42 -20.23 -18.22
N ARG A 432 4.20 -20.46 -17.16
CA ARG A 432 3.75 -20.22 -15.77
C ARG A 432 3.49 -18.73 -15.53
N ILE A 433 4.38 -17.85 -16.02
CA ILE A 433 4.22 -16.40 -15.94
C ILE A 433 2.93 -15.96 -16.63
N GLU A 434 2.70 -16.44 -17.85
CA GLU A 434 1.48 -16.10 -18.61
C GLU A 434 0.21 -16.52 -17.87
N ARG A 435 0.16 -17.76 -17.36
CA ARG A 435 -0.99 -18.24 -16.59
C ARG A 435 -1.21 -17.45 -15.30
N VAL A 436 -0.18 -17.32 -14.46
CA VAL A 436 -0.29 -16.66 -13.16
C VAL A 436 -0.61 -15.18 -13.33
N LEU A 437 0.09 -14.45 -14.20
CA LEU A 437 -0.13 -13.01 -14.41
C LEU A 437 -1.37 -12.69 -15.26
N THR A 438 -2.05 -13.69 -15.81
CA THR A 438 -3.41 -13.55 -16.37
C THR A 438 -4.47 -13.79 -15.30
N ASN A 439 -4.29 -14.84 -14.49
CA ASN A 439 -5.28 -15.29 -13.51
C ASN A 439 -5.32 -14.41 -12.24
N ASP A 440 -4.16 -13.93 -11.79
CA ASP A 440 -4.01 -13.13 -10.58
C ASP A 440 -4.76 -11.78 -10.66
N PRO A 441 -4.47 -10.89 -11.62
CA PRO A 441 -5.29 -9.70 -11.85
C PRO A 441 -6.70 -10.04 -12.37
N GLY A 442 -6.84 -11.13 -13.14
CA GLY A 442 -8.11 -11.53 -13.75
C GLY A 442 -9.18 -11.82 -12.71
N LEU A 443 -8.82 -12.52 -11.62
CA LEU A 443 -9.73 -12.74 -10.51
C LEU A 443 -10.19 -11.43 -9.85
N GLY A 444 -9.33 -10.41 -9.81
CA GLY A 444 -9.69 -9.09 -9.30
C GLY A 444 -10.69 -8.35 -10.18
N VAL A 445 -10.51 -8.42 -11.51
CA VAL A 445 -11.52 -7.92 -12.46
C VAL A 445 -12.84 -8.66 -12.26
N VAL A 446 -12.82 -9.99 -12.17
CA VAL A 446 -14.04 -10.80 -11.93
C VAL A 446 -14.72 -10.43 -10.61
N ARG A 447 -13.95 -10.26 -9.52
CA ARG A 447 -14.47 -9.84 -8.21
C ARG A 447 -15.24 -8.52 -8.29
N HIS A 448 -14.68 -7.53 -8.98
CA HIS A 448 -15.32 -6.22 -9.11
C HIS A 448 -16.48 -6.25 -10.12
N ALA A 449 -16.41 -7.06 -11.17
CA ALA A 449 -17.53 -7.28 -12.07
C ALA A 449 -18.72 -7.93 -11.34
N ASP A 450 -18.45 -8.94 -10.49
CA ASP A 450 -19.46 -9.60 -9.65
C ASP A 450 -20.14 -8.62 -8.70
N ALA A 451 -19.37 -7.69 -8.10
CA ALA A 451 -19.91 -6.60 -7.28
C ALA A 451 -20.64 -5.50 -8.07
N GLY A 452 -20.74 -5.60 -9.40
CA GLY A 452 -21.53 -4.70 -10.25
C GLY A 452 -20.79 -3.50 -10.84
N TYR A 453 -19.46 -3.43 -10.78
CA TYR A 453 -18.71 -2.30 -11.34
C TYR A 453 -18.61 -2.39 -12.88
N GLU A 454 -19.20 -1.41 -13.59
CA GLU A 454 -19.22 -1.37 -15.06
C GLU A 454 -17.81 -1.37 -15.68
N GLY A 455 -16.86 -0.65 -15.08
CA GLY A 455 -15.47 -0.62 -15.55
C GLY A 455 -14.79 -2.00 -15.50
N ALA A 456 -15.19 -2.84 -14.53
CA ALA A 456 -14.69 -4.21 -14.43
C ALA A 456 -15.33 -5.12 -15.48
N TRP A 457 -16.62 -4.97 -15.76
CA TRP A 457 -17.27 -5.63 -16.90
C TRP A 457 -16.64 -5.24 -18.24
N ALA A 458 -16.36 -3.95 -18.46
CA ALA A 458 -15.68 -3.47 -19.66
C ALA A 458 -14.28 -4.11 -19.82
N THR A 459 -13.52 -4.20 -18.73
CA THR A 459 -12.22 -4.87 -18.71
C THR A 459 -12.35 -6.37 -18.98
N ALA A 460 -13.31 -7.05 -18.35
CA ALA A 460 -13.56 -8.47 -18.56
C ALA A 460 -13.88 -8.79 -20.03
N ARG A 461 -14.71 -7.96 -20.69
CA ARG A 461 -15.03 -8.10 -22.12
C ARG A 461 -13.80 -7.86 -23.00
N ARG A 462 -13.05 -6.78 -22.74
CA ARG A 462 -11.85 -6.41 -23.52
C ARG A 462 -10.79 -7.53 -23.50
N GLU A 463 -10.60 -8.14 -22.33
CA GLU A 463 -9.55 -9.13 -22.09
C GLU A 463 -10.05 -10.59 -22.22
N GLY A 464 -11.33 -10.78 -22.61
CA GLY A 464 -11.90 -12.11 -22.84
C GLY A 464 -12.03 -12.99 -21.59
N LEU A 465 -12.25 -12.39 -20.41
CA LEU A 465 -12.43 -13.13 -19.16
C LEU A 465 -13.78 -13.87 -19.15
N ARG A 466 -13.76 -15.15 -18.81
CA ARG A 466 -14.96 -15.99 -18.76
C ARG A 466 -15.60 -15.91 -17.38
N ILE A 467 -16.76 -15.25 -17.30
CA ILE A 467 -17.56 -15.14 -16.07
C ILE A 467 -18.85 -15.97 -16.26
N PRO A 468 -19.00 -17.14 -15.62
CA PRO A 468 -20.12 -18.05 -15.88
C PRO A 468 -21.52 -17.43 -15.67
N MET A 469 -21.62 -16.52 -14.72
CA MET A 469 -22.86 -15.81 -14.38
C MET A 469 -23.01 -14.47 -15.09
N ALA A 470 -22.20 -14.19 -16.11
CA ALA A 470 -22.28 -12.94 -16.87
C ALA A 470 -23.71 -12.67 -17.40
N PRO A 471 -24.18 -11.41 -17.34
CA PRO A 471 -25.40 -10.99 -18.01
C PRO A 471 -25.40 -11.43 -19.48
N PRO A 472 -26.57 -11.67 -20.11
CA PRO A 472 -26.64 -12.13 -21.50
C PRO A 472 -25.86 -11.27 -22.50
N GLU A 473 -25.78 -9.95 -22.25
CA GLU A 473 -25.00 -8.99 -23.06
C GLU A 473 -23.47 -9.14 -22.91
N ASP A 474 -23.03 -9.91 -21.92
CA ASP A 474 -21.63 -10.06 -21.48
C ASP A 474 -21.09 -11.49 -21.64
N ARG A 475 -21.91 -12.40 -22.17
CA ARG A 475 -21.51 -13.77 -22.52
C ARG A 475 -20.83 -13.73 -23.89
N GLY A 476 -19.52 -13.50 -23.88
CA GLY A 476 -18.63 -13.66 -25.04
C GLY A 476 -18.42 -15.12 -25.44
#